data_AF-A0A965ZXK0-F1
#
_entry.id   AF-A0A965ZXK0-F1
#
_cell.length_a   1.000
_cell.length_b   1.000
_cell.length_c   1.000
_cell.angle_alpha   90.00
_cell.angle_beta   90.00
_cell.angle_gamma   90.00
#
_symmetry.space_group_name_H-M   'P 1'
#
loop_
_entity.id
_entity.type
_entity.pdbx_description
1 polymer ?
#
loop_
_entity_poly.entity_id
_entity_poly.type
_entity_poly.pdbx_seq_one_letter_code
_entity_poly.pdbx_strand_id
1 'polypeptide(L)'
;MKKLTPFGQRVLGGLLLSASLFLSACGGSTALIKHCCYDGDAALVHIDQVQFVAPDGSTSNFADIYPDYTPQDSFATKSFPFRKVDYALITYDALAVILPLYDANENRLLEEPEITVLYLREGALGMGHSVDHLTVDGKRVDAIMTSRSDVGGLMNYLDARMDSLTPEAQAQFRDMERVGLDIIQRGSEGADRQNKKITP
;
A
#
# COMPACT_ATOMS: atom_id res chain seq x y z
N MET A 1 65.97 0.21 -43.44
CA MET A 1 67.01 1.26 -43.56
C MET A 1 66.34 2.63 -43.59
N LYS A 2 66.83 3.56 -42.74
CA LYS A 2 66.76 5.05 -42.76
C LYS A 2 65.35 5.70 -42.86
N LYS A 3 64.70 6.08 -41.74
CA LYS A 3 64.83 7.34 -40.93
C LYS A 3 64.79 8.64 -41.75
N LEU A 4 63.83 9.51 -41.42
CA LEU A 4 63.99 10.96 -41.22
C LEU A 4 62.73 11.57 -40.56
N THR A 5 62.83 11.84 -39.26
CA THR A 5 62.22 13.02 -38.63
C THR A 5 63.27 14.15 -38.67
N PRO A 6 62.86 15.44 -38.59
CA PRO A 6 63.04 16.14 -37.32
C PRO A 6 62.03 17.28 -37.00
N PHE A 7 61.89 17.52 -35.67
CA PHE A 7 61.77 18.82 -34.96
C PHE A 7 60.61 19.79 -35.29
N GLY A 8 59.91 20.42 -34.35
CA GLY A 8 60.03 20.51 -32.89
C GLY A 8 59.34 21.79 -32.37
N GLN A 9 59.03 21.81 -31.06
CA GLN A 9 58.72 22.97 -30.18
C GLN A 9 57.38 23.71 -30.41
N ARG A 10 56.62 24.23 -29.43
CA ARG A 10 56.75 24.41 -27.96
C ARG A 10 55.34 24.75 -27.40
N VAL A 11 54.99 24.13 -26.27
CA VAL A 11 54.47 24.72 -25.02
C VAL A 11 53.50 25.91 -25.07
N LEU A 12 52.29 25.72 -24.53
CA LEU A 12 51.56 26.56 -23.55
C LEU A 12 50.22 25.82 -23.31
N GLY A 13 49.88 25.33 -22.12
CA GLY A 13 49.59 26.16 -20.94
C GLY A 13 48.07 26.39 -20.87
N GLY A 14 47.35 25.51 -20.17
CA GLY A 14 45.89 25.61 -20.04
C GLY A 14 45.31 24.50 -19.18
N LEU A 15 45.48 24.62 -17.86
CA LEU A 15 44.67 23.91 -16.87
C LEU A 15 43.19 24.18 -17.16
N LEU A 16 42.41 23.13 -17.40
CA LEU A 16 40.98 23.13 -17.08
C LEU A 16 40.72 21.90 -16.22
N LEU A 17 40.53 22.15 -14.92
CA LEU A 17 40.00 21.20 -13.97
C LEU A 17 38.62 20.75 -14.48
N SER A 18 38.53 19.55 -15.03
CA SER A 18 37.25 18.83 -15.12
C SER A 18 36.92 18.36 -13.70
N ALA A 19 36.11 19.15 -13.01
CA ALA A 19 35.48 18.76 -11.76
C ALA A 19 34.55 17.57 -12.04
N SER A 20 35.01 16.37 -11.71
CA SER A 20 34.15 15.19 -11.60
C SER A 20 33.20 15.40 -10.42
N LEU A 21 32.02 15.95 -10.73
CA LEU A 21 30.87 15.98 -9.83
C LEU A 21 30.50 14.53 -9.49
N PHE A 22 30.78 14.14 -8.26
CA PHE A 22 30.16 12.99 -7.60
C PHE A 22 28.65 13.21 -7.59
N LEU A 23 27.93 12.51 -8.49
CA LEU A 23 26.50 12.25 -8.36
C LEU A 23 26.30 11.22 -7.25
N SER A 24 26.37 11.71 -6.01
CA SER A 24 25.88 10.99 -4.85
C SER A 24 24.35 10.99 -4.87
N ALA A 25 23.81 9.78 -4.78
CA ALA A 25 22.49 9.43 -4.23
C ALA A 25 21.26 10.13 -4.83
N CYS A 26 20.65 9.50 -5.83
CA CYS A 26 19.19 9.45 -5.92
C CYS A 26 18.67 8.59 -4.75
N GLY A 27 18.66 9.17 -3.55
CA GLY A 27 17.74 8.72 -2.51
C GLY A 27 16.34 9.16 -2.95
N GLY A 28 15.55 8.22 -3.46
CA GLY A 28 14.12 8.41 -3.66
C GLY A 28 13.52 8.83 -2.33
N SER A 29 13.26 10.12 -2.19
CA SER A 29 12.56 10.64 -1.04
C SER A 29 11.11 10.23 -1.21
N THR A 30 10.72 9.11 -0.59
CA THR A 30 9.33 8.79 -0.28
C THR A 30 8.77 9.96 0.51
N ALA A 31 8.15 10.90 -0.20
CA ALA A 31 7.55 12.07 0.38
C ALA A 31 6.32 11.61 1.17
N LEU A 32 6.43 11.64 2.49
CA LEU A 32 5.27 11.58 3.39
C LEU A 32 4.48 12.86 3.16
N ILE A 33 3.46 12.79 2.29
CA ILE A 33 2.58 13.92 2.02
C ILE A 33 1.33 13.77 2.87
N LYS A 34 1.09 14.74 3.75
CA LYS A 34 -0.18 14.88 4.45
C LYS A 34 -1.24 15.33 3.45
N HIS A 35 -1.97 14.38 2.85
CA HIS A 35 -3.03 14.64 1.88
C HIS A 35 -4.42 14.46 2.50
N CYS A 36 -5.37 15.26 1.98
CA CYS A 36 -6.70 15.43 2.53
C CYS A 36 -7.37 14.07 2.79
N CYS A 37 -7.75 13.87 4.06
CA CYS A 37 -8.55 12.78 4.63
C CYS A 37 -7.79 11.72 5.46
N TYR A 38 -6.45 11.64 5.43
CA TYR A 38 -5.69 10.83 6.40
C TYR A 38 -4.78 11.74 7.24
N ASP A 39 -4.87 11.63 8.56
CA ASP A 39 -4.16 12.54 9.48
C ASP A 39 -2.75 12.05 9.86
N GLY A 40 -2.43 10.79 9.55
CA GLY A 40 -1.13 10.14 9.83
C GLY A 40 -0.13 10.20 8.67
N ASP A 41 1.04 9.59 8.89
CA ASP A 41 2.08 9.42 7.88
C ASP A 41 1.77 8.19 7.02
N ALA A 42 1.71 8.37 5.69
CA ALA A 42 1.47 7.27 4.76
C ALA A 42 2.48 7.29 3.61
N ALA A 43 2.90 6.10 3.18
CA ALA A 43 3.73 5.95 1.98
C ALA A 43 2.87 6.04 0.72
N LEU A 44 3.16 7.01 -0.15
CA LEU A 44 2.52 7.13 -1.46
C LEU A 44 3.33 6.33 -2.49
N VAL A 45 2.83 5.17 -2.89
CA VAL A 45 3.54 4.24 -3.79
C VAL A 45 2.61 3.49 -4.73
N HIS A 46 3.18 2.98 -5.81
CA HIS A 46 2.57 1.85 -6.52
C HIS A 46 2.69 0.59 -5.67
N ILE A 47 1.65 -0.25 -5.69
CA ILE A 47 1.59 -1.41 -4.79
C ILE A 47 2.67 -2.45 -5.08
N ASP A 48 3.20 -2.48 -6.31
CA ASP A 48 4.28 -3.37 -6.73
C ASP A 48 5.65 -3.01 -6.12
N GLN A 49 5.78 -1.82 -5.53
CA GLN A 49 6.96 -1.37 -4.79
C GLN A 49 7.00 -1.87 -3.35
N VAL A 50 5.89 -2.47 -2.86
CA VAL A 50 5.79 -2.98 -1.50
C VAL A 50 6.59 -4.27 -1.36
N GLN A 51 7.34 -4.36 -0.28
CA GLN A 51 8.10 -5.53 0.12
C GLN A 51 7.55 -6.13 1.41
N PHE A 52 7.64 -7.45 1.52
CA PHE A 52 7.11 -8.24 2.63
C PHE A 52 8.29 -8.79 3.43
N VAL A 53 8.40 -8.39 4.69
CA VAL A 53 9.49 -8.83 5.56
C VAL A 53 8.98 -9.92 6.50
N ALA A 54 9.63 -11.08 6.48
CA ALA A 54 9.33 -12.19 7.36
C ALA A 54 9.95 -12.00 8.76
N PRO A 55 9.52 -12.75 9.79
CA PRO A 55 10.08 -12.66 11.15
C PRO A 55 11.58 -12.98 11.24
N ASP A 56 12.15 -13.70 10.27
CA ASP A 56 13.59 -13.99 10.20
C ASP A 56 14.41 -12.88 9.51
N GLY A 57 13.73 -11.81 9.05
CA GLY A 57 14.32 -10.68 8.33
C GLY A 57 14.46 -10.90 6.83
N SER A 58 14.10 -12.07 6.29
CA SER A 58 14.06 -12.27 4.85
C SER A 58 12.98 -11.40 4.20
N THR A 59 13.19 -10.99 2.96
CA THR A 59 12.31 -10.08 2.23
C THR A 59 11.84 -10.73 0.93
N SER A 60 10.54 -10.65 0.66
CA SER A 60 9.92 -11.03 -0.62
C SER A 60 9.37 -9.79 -1.31
N ASN A 61 9.43 -9.73 -2.64
CA ASN A 61 8.84 -8.62 -3.38
C ASN A 61 7.35 -8.89 -3.61
N PHE A 62 6.60 -7.84 -3.98
CA PHE A 62 5.18 -7.95 -4.27
C PHE A 62 4.84 -9.06 -5.27
N ALA A 63 5.59 -9.18 -6.37
CA ALA A 63 5.34 -10.20 -7.40
C ALA A 63 5.57 -11.64 -6.93
N ASP A 64 6.37 -11.85 -5.87
CA ASP A 64 6.60 -13.17 -5.28
C ASP A 64 5.41 -13.63 -4.43
N ILE A 65 4.69 -12.67 -3.84
CA ILE A 65 3.52 -12.90 -2.98
C ILE A 65 2.22 -12.88 -3.80
N TYR A 66 2.13 -11.99 -4.79
CA TYR A 66 0.96 -11.74 -5.63
C TYR A 66 1.28 -12.01 -7.12
N PRO A 67 1.61 -13.26 -7.49
CA PRO A 67 1.93 -13.60 -8.88
C PRO A 67 0.73 -13.36 -9.80
N ASP A 68 0.97 -12.85 -11.01
CA ASP A 68 -0.05 -12.52 -12.02
C ASP A 68 -1.04 -11.41 -11.58
N TYR A 69 -0.72 -10.67 -10.53
CA TYR A 69 -1.46 -9.46 -10.17
C TYR A 69 -1.52 -8.48 -11.34
N THR A 70 -2.70 -7.90 -11.55
CA THR A 70 -2.91 -6.84 -12.55
C THR A 70 -3.74 -5.71 -11.93
N PRO A 71 -3.31 -4.44 -12.07
CA PRO A 71 -4.14 -3.30 -11.69
C PRO A 71 -5.45 -3.31 -12.48
N GLN A 72 -6.55 -2.95 -11.82
CA GLN A 72 -7.86 -2.89 -12.46
C GLN A 72 -8.19 -1.45 -12.88
N ASP A 73 -7.94 -1.13 -14.15
CA ASP A 73 -8.28 0.17 -14.72
C ASP A 73 -9.63 0.10 -15.48
N SER A 74 -10.75 0.19 -14.74
CA SER A 74 -12.08 0.12 -15.33
C SER A 74 -13.08 1.04 -14.62
N PHE A 75 -14.18 1.40 -15.28
CA PHE A 75 -15.23 2.22 -14.64
C PHE A 75 -15.84 1.55 -13.40
N ALA A 76 -15.89 0.20 -13.39
CA ALA A 76 -16.39 -0.62 -12.29
C ALA A 76 -15.25 -1.21 -11.43
N THR A 77 -14.16 -0.46 -11.23
CA THR A 77 -13.05 -0.89 -10.37
C THR A 77 -13.55 -1.15 -8.94
N LYS A 78 -13.29 -2.37 -8.45
CA LYS A 78 -13.59 -2.74 -7.06
C LYS A 78 -12.87 -1.79 -6.10
N SER A 79 -13.45 -1.58 -4.93
CA SER A 79 -12.85 -0.81 -3.86
C SER A 79 -12.92 -1.61 -2.57
N PHE A 80 -12.19 -1.17 -1.56
CA PHE A 80 -12.46 -1.62 -0.21
C PHE A 80 -13.94 -1.44 0.15
N PRO A 81 -14.47 -2.28 1.05
CA PRO A 81 -15.86 -2.24 1.46
C PRO A 81 -16.26 -0.92 2.14
N PHE A 82 -15.29 -0.18 2.67
CA PHE A 82 -15.44 1.16 3.23
C PHE A 82 -14.09 1.90 3.20
N ARG A 83 -14.13 3.23 3.35
CA ARG A 83 -12.91 4.07 3.40
C ARG A 83 -12.43 4.41 4.80
N LYS A 84 -13.34 4.33 5.78
CA LYS A 84 -13.11 4.69 7.17
C LYS A 84 -14.14 4.03 8.07
N VAL A 85 -13.72 3.49 9.20
CA VAL A 85 -14.63 2.93 10.21
C VAL A 85 -14.11 3.13 11.62
N ASP A 86 -14.99 3.47 12.56
CA ASP A 86 -14.69 3.37 14.00
C ASP A 86 -14.76 1.90 14.40
N TYR A 87 -13.59 1.30 14.62
CA TYR A 87 -13.51 -0.13 14.93
C TYR A 87 -13.96 -0.45 16.36
N ALA A 88 -14.17 0.55 17.22
CA ALA A 88 -14.85 0.32 18.51
C ALA A 88 -16.33 -0.06 18.35
N LEU A 89 -16.91 0.19 17.17
CA LEU A 89 -18.28 -0.18 16.83
C LEU A 89 -18.39 -1.54 16.12
N ILE A 90 -17.25 -2.20 15.88
CA ILE A 90 -17.18 -3.48 15.19
C ILE A 90 -17.31 -4.61 16.21
N THR A 91 -18.32 -5.46 16.04
CA THR A 91 -18.65 -6.57 16.94
C THR A 91 -18.27 -7.94 16.38
N TYR A 92 -17.51 -7.98 15.28
CA TYR A 92 -17.07 -9.22 14.64
C TYR A 92 -15.77 -9.70 15.28
N ASP A 93 -15.79 -10.89 15.89
CA ASP A 93 -14.72 -11.40 16.78
C ASP A 93 -13.34 -11.43 16.10
N ALA A 94 -13.25 -11.83 14.83
CA ALA A 94 -11.99 -11.87 14.09
C ALA A 94 -11.42 -10.46 13.87
N LEU A 95 -12.28 -9.48 13.62
CA LEU A 95 -11.88 -8.09 13.38
C LEU A 95 -11.56 -7.33 14.67
N ALA A 96 -12.30 -7.57 15.75
CA ALA A 96 -12.13 -6.87 17.02
C ALA A 96 -10.69 -7.02 17.58
N VAL A 97 -10.04 -8.16 17.30
CA VAL A 97 -8.65 -8.41 17.71
C VAL A 97 -7.65 -7.73 16.77
N ILE A 98 -7.92 -7.73 15.47
CA ILE A 98 -6.90 -7.39 14.47
C ILE A 98 -6.90 -5.92 14.08
N LEU A 99 -8.06 -5.27 13.99
CA LEU A 99 -8.15 -3.88 13.53
C LEU A 99 -7.34 -2.89 14.39
N PRO A 100 -7.30 -3.01 15.73
CA PRO A 100 -6.45 -2.13 16.54
C PRO A 100 -4.94 -2.24 16.22
N LEU A 101 -4.48 -3.34 15.61
CA LEU A 101 -3.07 -3.50 15.21
C LEU A 101 -2.71 -2.67 13.97
N TYR A 102 -3.71 -2.19 13.25
CA TYR A 102 -3.56 -1.41 12.01
C TYR A 102 -3.93 0.06 12.19
N ASP A 103 -4.33 0.51 13.38
CA ASP A 103 -4.54 1.93 13.70
C ASP A 103 -3.19 2.64 13.84
N ALA A 104 -2.59 3.02 12.72
CA ALA A 104 -1.24 3.58 12.66
C ALA A 104 -1.17 5.02 13.19
N ASN A 105 -2.30 5.73 13.23
CA ASN A 105 -2.38 7.10 13.71
C ASN A 105 -3.08 7.24 15.08
N GLU A 106 -3.37 6.13 15.74
CA GLU A 106 -3.95 6.00 17.08
C GLU A 106 -5.27 6.78 17.28
N ASN A 107 -6.04 6.97 16.21
CA ASN A 107 -7.27 7.77 16.24
C ASN A 107 -8.54 6.93 16.46
N ARG A 108 -8.41 5.62 16.64
CA ARG A 108 -9.47 4.62 16.77
C ARG A 108 -10.33 4.40 15.52
N LEU A 109 -9.84 4.86 14.38
CA LEU A 109 -10.49 4.72 13.10
C LEU A 109 -9.55 3.95 12.21
N LEU A 110 -10.07 2.94 11.52
CA LEU A 110 -9.32 2.28 10.47
C LEU A 110 -9.62 2.97 9.16
N GLU A 111 -8.60 3.51 8.51
CA GLU A 111 -8.72 4.34 7.30
C GLU A 111 -8.11 3.65 6.07
N GLU A 112 -8.52 4.06 4.87
CA GLU A 112 -8.13 3.45 3.59
C GLU A 112 -6.61 3.12 3.47
N PRO A 113 -5.68 3.99 3.92
CA PRO A 113 -4.26 3.66 3.87
C PRO A 113 -3.84 2.49 4.77
N GLU A 114 -4.46 2.34 5.93
CA GLU A 114 -4.22 1.25 6.89
C GLU A 114 -4.93 -0.03 6.45
N ILE A 115 -6.13 0.11 5.88
CA ILE A 115 -6.86 -0.99 5.23
C ILE A 115 -6.01 -1.59 4.11
N THR A 116 -5.29 -0.75 3.35
CA THR A 116 -4.38 -1.24 2.30
C THR A 116 -3.28 -2.12 2.88
N VAL A 117 -2.67 -1.73 4.01
CA VAL A 117 -1.66 -2.55 4.70
C VAL A 117 -2.27 -3.84 5.23
N LEU A 118 -3.48 -3.78 5.79
CA LEU A 118 -4.22 -4.98 6.25
C LEU A 118 -4.44 -5.97 5.11
N TYR A 119 -4.99 -5.54 3.97
CA TYR A 119 -5.26 -6.44 2.85
C TYR A 119 -4.00 -7.04 2.24
N LEU A 120 -2.89 -6.30 2.22
CA LEU A 120 -1.60 -6.81 1.78
C LEU A 120 -1.04 -7.83 2.77
N ARG A 121 -0.95 -7.48 4.05
CA ARG A 121 -0.32 -8.33 5.06
C ARG A 121 -1.15 -9.58 5.34
N GLU A 122 -2.45 -9.42 5.61
CA GLU A 122 -3.34 -10.55 5.88
C GLU A 122 -3.61 -11.39 4.63
N GLY A 123 -3.60 -10.78 3.44
CA GLY A 123 -3.69 -11.51 2.18
C GLY A 123 -2.48 -12.42 1.97
N ALA A 124 -1.27 -11.92 2.22
CA ALA A 124 -0.05 -12.69 2.15
C ALA A 124 -0.01 -13.83 3.19
N LEU A 125 -0.37 -13.53 4.44
CA LEU A 125 -0.50 -14.53 5.52
C LEU A 125 -1.53 -15.60 5.15
N GLY A 126 -2.68 -15.19 4.60
CA GLY A 126 -3.74 -16.06 4.11
C GLY A 126 -3.31 -16.97 2.97
N MET A 127 -2.36 -16.55 2.14
CA MET A 127 -1.75 -17.37 1.08
C MET A 127 -0.61 -18.27 1.60
N GLY A 128 -0.31 -18.24 2.90
CA GLY A 128 0.71 -19.08 3.53
C GLY A 128 2.12 -18.49 3.53
N HIS A 129 2.29 -17.22 3.18
CA HIS A 129 3.56 -16.54 3.30
C HIS A 129 3.80 -16.08 4.75
N SER A 130 5.06 -16.13 5.20
CA SER A 130 5.44 -15.61 6.50
C SER A 130 5.70 -14.11 6.40
N VAL A 131 4.89 -13.29 7.09
CA VAL A 131 4.99 -11.83 7.03
C VAL A 131 4.88 -11.25 8.44
N ASP A 132 5.88 -10.49 8.84
CA ASP A 132 5.88 -9.68 10.06
C ASP A 132 5.36 -8.27 9.77
N HIS A 133 5.98 -7.57 8.81
CA HIS A 133 5.61 -6.21 8.41
C HIS A 133 5.88 -5.94 6.93
N LEU A 134 5.39 -4.78 6.46
CA LEU A 134 5.61 -4.30 5.10
C LEU A 134 6.69 -3.22 5.09
N THR A 135 7.44 -3.15 3.99
CA THR A 135 8.42 -2.08 3.77
C THR A 135 8.29 -1.47 2.38
N VAL A 136 8.73 -0.22 2.26
CA VAL A 136 8.92 0.51 1.01
C VAL A 136 10.30 1.14 1.08
N ASP A 137 11.13 0.92 0.07
CA ASP A 137 12.53 1.41 0.03
C ASP A 137 13.31 1.06 1.33
N GLY A 138 13.07 -0.13 1.88
CA GLY A 138 13.70 -0.62 3.12
C GLY A 138 13.20 0.03 4.41
N LYS A 139 12.18 0.88 4.37
CA LYS A 139 11.55 1.47 5.56
C LYS A 139 10.22 0.79 5.85
N ARG A 140 9.97 0.47 7.11
CA ARG A 140 8.67 -0.04 7.56
C ARG A 140 7.57 0.96 7.24
N VAL A 141 6.43 0.46 6.77
CA VAL A 141 5.23 1.24 6.48
C VAL A 141 4.04 0.62 7.19
N ASP A 142 3.31 1.44 7.96
CA ASP A 142 2.09 1.02 8.65
C ASP A 142 0.82 1.63 8.00
N ALA A 143 1.00 2.50 6.99
CA ALA A 143 -0.07 3.03 6.13
C ALA A 143 0.43 3.23 4.68
N ILE A 144 -0.35 2.80 3.69
CA ILE A 144 -0.01 2.87 2.27
C ILE A 144 -1.13 3.57 1.50
N MET A 145 -0.78 4.67 0.83
CA MET A 145 -1.64 5.29 -0.17
C MET A 145 -1.21 4.82 -1.56
N THR A 146 -2.17 4.31 -2.33
CA THR A 146 -1.93 3.82 -3.68
C THR A 146 -3.08 4.20 -4.62
N SER A 147 -2.97 3.85 -5.89
CA SER A 147 -3.99 4.20 -6.88
C SER A 147 -5.28 3.39 -6.68
N ARG A 148 -6.42 3.94 -7.13
CA ARG A 148 -7.68 3.20 -7.13
C ARG A 148 -7.60 1.92 -7.98
N SER A 149 -6.87 1.97 -9.10
CA SER A 149 -6.62 0.79 -9.94
C SER A 149 -5.85 -0.29 -9.19
N ASP A 150 -4.90 0.10 -8.35
CA ASP A 150 -4.12 -0.86 -7.57
C ASP A 150 -4.98 -1.53 -6.49
N VAL A 151 -5.79 -0.74 -5.77
CA VAL A 151 -6.78 -1.24 -4.81
C VAL A 151 -7.74 -2.21 -5.47
N GLY A 152 -8.34 -1.85 -6.61
CA GLY A 152 -9.28 -2.74 -7.28
C GLY A 152 -8.64 -4.02 -7.82
N GLY A 153 -7.40 -3.92 -8.30
CA GLY A 153 -6.60 -5.10 -8.67
C GLY A 153 -6.40 -6.03 -7.48
N LEU A 154 -6.08 -5.48 -6.29
CA LEU A 154 -5.82 -6.26 -5.08
C LEU A 154 -7.08 -6.96 -4.58
N MET A 155 -8.20 -6.21 -4.51
CA MET A 155 -9.50 -6.75 -4.14
C MET A 155 -9.89 -7.89 -5.09
N ASN A 156 -9.80 -7.68 -6.40
CA ASN A 156 -10.14 -8.70 -7.38
C ASN A 156 -9.24 -9.93 -7.28
N TYR A 157 -7.94 -9.72 -7.03
CA TYR A 157 -6.97 -10.80 -6.85
C TYR A 157 -7.31 -11.70 -5.67
N LEU A 158 -7.63 -11.11 -4.51
CA LEU A 158 -7.96 -11.82 -3.28
C LEU A 158 -9.33 -12.49 -3.38
N ASP A 159 -10.33 -11.82 -3.95
CA ASP A 159 -11.67 -12.41 -4.16
C ASP A 159 -11.61 -13.66 -5.03
N ALA A 160 -10.82 -13.63 -6.12
CA ALA A 160 -10.62 -14.78 -7.00
C ALA A 160 -9.92 -15.96 -6.31
N ARG A 161 -9.28 -15.72 -5.16
CA ARG A 161 -8.51 -16.71 -4.39
C ARG A 161 -9.10 -16.97 -3.01
N MET A 162 -10.26 -16.42 -2.68
CA MET A 162 -10.85 -16.47 -1.34
C MET A 162 -10.89 -17.91 -0.79
N ASP A 163 -11.28 -18.89 -1.61
CA ASP A 163 -11.37 -20.30 -1.20
C ASP A 163 -10.01 -20.98 -0.96
N SER A 164 -8.91 -20.39 -1.44
CA SER A 164 -7.54 -20.87 -1.25
C SER A 164 -6.81 -20.23 -0.08
N LEU A 165 -7.39 -19.18 0.53
CA LEU A 165 -6.81 -18.53 1.71
C LEU A 165 -7.00 -19.40 2.96
N THR A 166 -6.18 -19.16 3.99
CA THR A 166 -6.41 -19.75 5.32
C THR A 166 -7.79 -19.37 5.88
N PRO A 167 -8.39 -20.21 6.74
CA PRO A 167 -9.69 -19.92 7.35
C PRO A 167 -9.72 -18.58 8.11
N GLU A 168 -8.61 -18.19 8.74
CA GLU A 168 -8.47 -16.93 9.46
C GLU A 168 -8.59 -15.73 8.52
N ALA A 169 -7.83 -15.73 7.41
CA ALA A 169 -7.90 -14.66 6.42
C ALA A 169 -9.26 -14.60 5.74
N GLN A 170 -9.87 -15.75 5.43
CA GLN A 170 -11.24 -15.82 4.91
C GLN A 170 -12.24 -15.16 5.87
N ALA A 171 -12.14 -15.46 7.17
CA ALA A 171 -13.02 -14.89 8.19
C ALA A 171 -12.86 -13.37 8.27
N GLN A 172 -11.62 -12.88 8.33
CA GLN A 172 -11.32 -11.44 8.35
C GLN A 172 -11.90 -10.71 7.14
N PHE A 173 -11.64 -11.19 5.91
CA PHE A 173 -12.13 -10.51 4.71
C PHE A 173 -13.67 -10.55 4.58
N ARG A 174 -14.30 -11.67 4.92
CA ARG A 174 -15.78 -11.75 4.97
C ARG A 174 -16.37 -10.81 6.03
N ASP A 175 -15.72 -10.68 7.18
CA ASP A 175 -16.18 -9.74 8.20
C ASP A 175 -15.97 -8.28 7.75
N MET A 176 -14.90 -7.97 7.01
CA MET A 176 -14.71 -6.64 6.40
C MET A 176 -15.83 -6.31 5.40
N GLU A 177 -16.24 -7.28 4.58
CA GLU A 177 -17.38 -7.13 3.68
C GLU A 177 -18.69 -6.89 4.46
N ARG A 178 -18.94 -7.65 5.53
CA ARG A 178 -20.12 -7.47 6.38
C ARG A 178 -20.17 -6.09 7.02
N VAL A 179 -19.05 -5.59 7.54
CA VAL A 179 -18.95 -4.22 8.06
C VAL A 179 -19.31 -3.21 6.96
N GLY A 180 -18.81 -3.38 5.74
CA GLY A 180 -19.20 -2.54 4.61
C GLY A 180 -20.70 -2.55 4.33
N LEU A 181 -21.31 -3.73 4.31
CA LEU A 181 -22.75 -3.90 4.13
C LEU A 181 -23.54 -3.24 5.27
N ASP A 182 -23.13 -3.40 6.52
CA ASP A 182 -23.77 -2.77 7.68
C ASP A 182 -23.70 -1.24 7.60
N ILE A 183 -22.57 -0.68 7.16
CA ILE A 183 -22.42 0.77 6.95
C ILE A 183 -23.38 1.26 5.87
N ILE A 184 -23.46 0.56 4.74
CA ILE A 184 -24.37 0.90 3.63
C ILE A 184 -25.83 0.81 4.09
N GLN A 185 -26.21 -0.25 4.79
CA GLN A 185 -27.57 -0.45 5.29
C GLN A 185 -27.96 0.65 6.27
N ARG A 186 -27.13 0.94 7.28
CA ARG A 186 -27.38 2.04 8.24
C ARG A 186 -27.49 3.40 7.54
N GLY A 187 -26.65 3.65 6.52
CA GLY A 187 -26.72 4.84 5.69
C GLY A 187 -28.03 4.94 4.89
N SER A 188 -28.50 3.83 4.33
CA SER A 188 -29.76 3.76 3.57
C SER A 188 -31.00 3.88 4.46
N GLU A 189 -31.00 3.27 5.64
CA GLU A 189 -32.08 3.38 6.62
C GLU A 189 -32.16 4.79 7.25
N GLY A 190 -31.03 5.48 7.35
CA GLY A 190 -30.97 6.89 7.76
C GLY A 190 -31.69 7.83 6.80
N ALA A 191 -31.61 7.56 5.49
CA ALA A 191 -32.32 8.33 4.46
C ALA A 191 -33.85 8.09 4.51
N ASP A 192 -34.28 6.85 4.76
CA ASP A 192 -35.71 6.51 4.85
C ASP A 192 -36.38 7.08 6.12
N ARG A 193 -35.63 7.26 7.22
CA ARG A 193 -36.15 7.93 8.42
C ARG A 193 -36.33 9.44 8.24
N GLN A 194 -35.58 10.08 7.34
CA GLN A 194 -35.75 11.51 7.04
C GLN A 194 -36.99 11.78 6.18
N ASN A 195 -37.42 10.83 5.35
CA ASN A 195 -38.66 10.95 4.55
C ASN A 195 -39.95 10.64 5.32
N LYS A 196 -39.86 10.17 6.57
CA LYS A 196 -41.04 9.87 7.42
C LYS A 196 -41.35 10.92 8.49
N LYS A 197 -40.69 12.07 8.45
CA LYS A 197 -41.11 13.26 9.20
C LYS A 197 -41.33 14.41 8.24
N ILE A 198 -42.60 14.63 7.89
CA ILE A 198 -43.35 15.88 8.01
C ILE A 198 -44.62 15.68 7.18
N THR A 199 -45.73 15.39 7.85
CA THR A 199 -47.01 15.97 7.46
C THR A 199 -47.75 16.27 8.78
N PRO A 200 -48.12 17.53 9.05
CA PRO A 200 -48.82 17.92 10.26
C PRO A 200 -50.22 17.31 10.35
#